data_AF-A0A961KVK1-F1
#
_entry.id   AF-A0A961KVK1-F1
#
_cell.length_a   1.000
_cell.length_b   1.000
_cell.length_c   1.000
_cell.angle_alpha   90.00
_cell.angle_beta   90.00
_cell.angle_gamma   90.00
#
_symmetry.space_group_name_H-M   'P 1'
#
loop_
_entity.id
_entity.type
_entity.pdbx_description
1 polymer ?
#
loop_
_entity_poly.entity_id
_entity_poly.type
_entity_poly.pdbx_seq_one_letter_code
_entity_poly.pdbx_strand_id
1 'polypeptide(L)'
;MANGISFSIEARDGKARCGVLATPRGAIRTPAFMPVGTAGTVKAMLPESVAATGADILLGNTYHLMLRPGAERIARLGGLHRFMNWPKPILTDSGGFQVMSLAELRRLSEEGVTFRSHVDGARHHLSPESSMEIQRLLGSDIVMAFDECPALPASRDTIAASMALSMRWA
;
A
#
# COMPACT_ATOMS: atom_id res chain seq x y z
N MET A 1 14.71 -14.76 -14.46
CA MET A 1 15.36 -13.43 -14.48
C MET A 1 14.25 -12.40 -14.49
N ALA A 2 14.18 -11.50 -13.51
CA ALA A 2 13.01 -10.64 -13.33
C ALA A 2 12.91 -9.61 -14.45
N ASN A 3 11.91 -9.76 -15.33
CA ASN A 3 11.47 -8.67 -16.21
C ASN A 3 10.72 -7.68 -15.32
N GLY A 4 11.26 -6.47 -15.15
CA GLY A 4 10.72 -5.42 -14.27
C GLY A 4 9.33 -4.93 -14.67
N ILE A 5 8.92 -3.79 -14.12
CA ILE A 5 7.62 -3.19 -14.42
C ILE A 5 7.68 -2.47 -15.77
N SER A 6 6.70 -2.70 -16.64
CA SER A 6 6.53 -1.94 -17.89
C SER A 6 5.07 -1.56 -18.10
N PHE A 7 4.84 -0.38 -18.67
CA PHE A 7 3.49 0.12 -18.95
C PHE A 7 3.33 0.47 -20.42
N SER A 8 2.36 -0.17 -21.08
CA SER A 8 2.00 0.10 -22.47
C SER A 8 0.61 0.73 -22.54
N ILE A 9 0.45 1.71 -23.43
CA ILE A 9 -0.86 2.27 -23.78
C ILE A 9 -1.26 1.67 -25.12
N GLU A 10 -2.42 1.00 -25.15
CA GLU A 10 -2.92 0.31 -26.34
C GLU A 10 -3.88 1.19 -27.14
N ALA A 11 -4.68 2.01 -26.45
CA ALA A 11 -5.63 2.93 -27.08
C ALA A 11 -5.80 4.21 -26.26
N ARG A 12 -6.25 5.27 -26.94
CA ARG A 12 -6.59 6.56 -26.33
C ARG A 12 -7.89 7.11 -26.90
N ASP A 13 -8.67 7.75 -26.04
CA ASP A 13 -9.81 8.58 -26.42
C ASP A 13 -9.76 9.88 -25.59
N GLY A 14 -9.40 10.99 -26.24
CA GLY A 14 -9.06 12.23 -25.53
C GLY A 14 -7.95 12.04 -24.49
N LYS A 15 -8.26 12.24 -23.20
CA LYS A 15 -7.35 11.99 -22.06
C LYS A 15 -7.46 10.56 -21.50
N ALA A 16 -8.50 9.81 -21.86
CA ALA A 16 -8.68 8.43 -21.41
C ALA A 16 -7.68 7.49 -22.09
N ARG A 17 -7.22 6.48 -21.36
CA ARG A 17 -6.17 5.54 -21.78
C ARG A 17 -6.60 4.13 -21.41
N CYS A 18 -6.51 3.22 -22.37
CA CYS A 18 -6.56 1.78 -22.14
C CYS A 18 -5.16 1.22 -22.35
N GLY A 19 -4.72 0.30 -21.50
CA GLY A 19 -3.37 -0.25 -21.59
C GLY A 19 -3.10 -1.34 -20.58
N VAL A 20 -1.84 -1.79 -20.52
CA VAL A 20 -1.42 -2.91 -19.68
C VAL A 20 -0.18 -2.54 -18.88
N LEU A 21 -0.23 -2.78 -17.57
CA LEU A 21 0.92 -2.74 -16.67
C LEU A 21 1.42 -4.17 -16.45
N ALA A 22 2.56 -4.52 -17.04
CA ALA A 22 3.19 -5.81 -16.86
C ALA A 22 4.04 -5.81 -15.58
N THR A 23 3.89 -6.87 -14.77
CA THR A 23 4.67 -7.10 -13.55
C THR A 23 5.20 -8.53 -13.54
N PRO A 24 6.18 -8.87 -12.68
CA PRO A 24 6.69 -10.24 -12.56
C PRO A 24 5.62 -11.30 -12.23
N ARG A 25 4.48 -10.91 -11.64
CA ARG A 25 3.40 -11.83 -11.22
C ARG A 25 2.16 -11.78 -12.08
N GLY A 26 2.15 -10.97 -13.14
CA GLY A 26 1.03 -10.90 -14.07
C GLY A 26 0.86 -9.51 -14.68
N ALA A 27 0.04 -9.49 -15.73
CA ALA A 27 -0.39 -8.26 -16.39
C ALA A 27 -1.63 -7.69 -15.68
N ILE A 28 -1.70 -6.36 -15.60
CA ILE A 28 -2.83 -5.62 -15.04
C ILE A 28 -3.44 -4.78 -16.15
N ARG A 29 -4.71 -5.02 -16.48
CA ARG A 29 -5.46 -4.19 -17.43
C ARG A 29 -5.78 -2.84 -16.80
N THR A 30 -5.59 -1.76 -17.55
CA THR A 30 -5.88 -0.38 -17.13
C THR A 30 -6.92 0.26 -18.05
N PRO A 31 -7.91 1.01 -17.52
CA PRO A 31 -8.09 1.41 -16.12
C PRO A 31 -8.41 0.24 -15.17
N ALA A 32 -7.78 0.23 -13.99
CA ALA A 32 -7.86 -0.87 -13.03
C ALA A 32 -8.62 -0.44 -11.77
N PHE A 33 -9.46 -1.33 -11.24
CA PHE A 33 -10.00 -1.22 -9.89
C PHE A 33 -9.32 -2.25 -9.00
N MET A 34 -8.92 -1.85 -7.79
CA MET A 34 -8.19 -2.71 -6.85
C MET A 34 -9.06 -3.00 -5.63
N PRO A 35 -9.58 -4.23 -5.46
CA PRO A 35 -10.20 -4.65 -4.21
C PRO A 35 -9.19 -4.57 -3.05
N VAL A 36 -9.66 -4.11 -1.87
CA VAL A 36 -8.80 -3.86 -0.71
C VAL A 36 -8.75 -5.09 0.21
N GLY A 37 -7.55 -5.63 0.38
CA GLY A 37 -7.19 -6.70 1.30
C GLY A 37 -6.64 -6.18 2.62
N THR A 38 -7.51 -5.71 3.52
CA THR A 38 -7.12 -4.98 4.75
C THR A 38 -6.18 -5.75 5.68
N ALA A 39 -6.40 -7.04 5.89
CA ALA A 39 -5.59 -7.86 6.81
C ALA A 39 -5.19 -9.19 6.15
N GLY A 40 -4.73 -9.12 4.91
CA GLY A 40 -4.39 -10.32 4.11
C GLY A 40 -5.63 -11.05 3.59
N THR A 41 -6.76 -10.34 3.44
CA THR A 41 -7.99 -10.89 2.87
C THR A 41 -8.90 -9.77 2.38
N VAL A 42 -9.57 -9.99 1.25
CA VAL A 42 -10.73 -9.18 0.83
C VAL A 42 -11.93 -9.67 1.63
N LYS A 43 -12.53 -8.77 2.41
CA LYS A 43 -13.55 -9.16 3.40
C LYS A 43 -14.70 -9.92 2.73
N ALA A 44 -15.09 -11.04 3.35
CA ALA A 44 -16.18 -11.93 2.93
C ALA A 44 -16.00 -12.62 1.56
N MET A 45 -14.80 -12.63 0.98
CA MET A 45 -14.54 -13.31 -0.29
C MET A 45 -13.32 -14.23 -0.21
N LEU A 46 -13.43 -15.41 -0.81
CA LEU A 46 -12.27 -16.27 -1.07
C LEU A 46 -11.42 -15.67 -2.21
N PRO A 47 -10.10 -15.86 -2.23
CA PRO A 47 -9.23 -15.34 -3.29
C PRO A 47 -9.69 -15.72 -4.70
N GLU A 48 -10.15 -16.96 -4.90
CA GLU A 48 -10.70 -17.45 -6.16
C GLU A 48 -11.99 -16.73 -6.56
N SER A 49 -12.83 -16.35 -5.60
CA SER A 49 -14.04 -15.56 -5.85
C SER A 49 -13.68 -14.15 -6.29
N VAL A 50 -12.65 -13.54 -5.70
CA VAL A 50 -12.13 -12.23 -6.14
C VAL A 50 -11.52 -12.33 -7.53
N ALA A 51 -10.77 -13.38 -7.83
CA ALA A 51 -10.21 -13.60 -9.16
C ALA A 51 -11.32 -13.78 -10.22
N ALA A 52 -12.41 -14.46 -9.87
CA ALA A 52 -13.54 -14.70 -10.76
C ALA A 52 -14.32 -13.42 -11.12
N THR A 53 -14.22 -12.34 -10.33
CA THR A 53 -14.79 -11.02 -10.72
C THR A 53 -13.98 -10.33 -11.83
N GLY A 54 -12.80 -10.87 -12.17
CA GLY A 54 -11.89 -10.28 -13.14
C GLY A 54 -10.86 -9.34 -12.54
N ALA A 55 -10.69 -9.32 -11.21
CA ALA A 55 -9.62 -8.53 -10.58
C ALA A 55 -8.23 -9.05 -11.00
N ASP A 56 -7.39 -8.13 -11.50
CA ASP A 56 -6.01 -8.42 -11.89
C ASP A 56 -5.00 -8.15 -10.76
N ILE A 57 -5.36 -7.30 -9.80
CA ILE A 57 -4.50 -6.84 -8.71
C ILE A 57 -5.32 -6.53 -7.46
N LEU A 58 -4.71 -6.68 -6.28
CA LEU A 58 -5.27 -6.26 -4.99
C LEU A 58 -4.45 -5.15 -4.35
N LEU A 59 -5.09 -4.38 -3.47
CA LEU A 59 -4.41 -3.48 -2.55
C LEU A 59 -4.26 -4.16 -1.19
N GLY A 60 -3.03 -4.42 -0.74
CA GLY A 60 -2.69 -4.86 0.61
C GLY A 60 -2.46 -3.66 1.52
N ASN A 61 -3.00 -3.71 2.74
CA ASN A 61 -2.87 -2.61 3.67
C ASN A 61 -1.70 -2.80 4.65
N THR A 62 -0.66 -2.00 4.51
CA THR A 62 0.58 -2.10 5.27
C THR A 62 0.38 -1.86 6.76
N TYR A 63 -0.44 -0.87 7.14
CA TYR A 63 -0.69 -0.52 8.53
C TYR A 63 -1.26 -1.69 9.34
N HIS A 64 -2.26 -2.39 8.80
CA HIS A 64 -2.84 -3.52 9.52
C HIS A 64 -1.90 -4.73 9.52
N LEU A 65 -1.26 -5.02 8.39
CA LEU A 65 -0.37 -6.18 8.25
C LEU A 65 0.88 -6.07 9.14
N MET A 66 1.44 -4.88 9.30
CA MET A 66 2.61 -4.65 10.16
C MET A 66 2.28 -4.77 11.65
N LEU A 67 1.05 -4.43 12.06
CA LEU A 67 0.61 -4.57 13.46
C LEU A 67 0.21 -6.02 13.77
N ARG A 68 -0.55 -6.65 12.88
CA ARG A 68 -0.98 -8.03 13.03
C ARG A 68 -1.24 -8.66 11.66
N PRO A 69 -0.52 -9.72 11.29
CA PRO A 69 0.30 -10.60 12.13
C PRO A 69 1.79 -10.17 12.28
N GLY A 70 2.20 -9.06 11.67
CA GLY A 70 3.59 -8.57 11.63
C GLY A 70 4.28 -8.91 10.31
N ALA A 71 5.03 -7.95 9.76
CA ALA A 71 5.64 -8.06 8.43
C ALA A 71 6.70 -9.18 8.37
N GLU A 72 7.55 -9.29 9.41
CA GLU A 72 8.58 -10.34 9.51
C GLU A 72 7.95 -11.72 9.60
N ARG A 73 6.79 -11.83 10.28
CA ARG A 73 6.08 -13.11 10.35
C ARG A 73 5.54 -13.50 8.98
N ILE A 74 4.95 -12.56 8.23
CA ILE A 74 4.48 -12.81 6.86
C ILE A 74 5.65 -13.21 5.96
N ALA A 75 6.78 -12.51 6.03
CA ALA A 75 7.98 -12.84 5.29
C ALA A 75 8.44 -14.28 5.58
N ARG A 76 8.53 -14.67 6.86
CA ARG A 76 8.90 -16.05 7.28
C ARG A 76 7.93 -17.11 6.77
N LEU A 77 6.65 -16.78 6.60
CA LEU A 77 5.63 -17.69 6.06
C LEU A 77 5.62 -17.73 4.52
N GLY A 78 6.53 -17.03 3.86
CA GLY A 78 6.70 -17.04 2.40
C GLY A 78 6.10 -15.84 1.67
N GLY A 79 5.87 -14.73 2.36
CA GLY A 79 5.38 -13.48 1.78
C GLY A 79 3.85 -13.39 1.71
N LEU A 80 3.35 -12.18 1.42
CA LEU A 80 1.93 -11.86 1.48
C LEU A 80 1.11 -12.69 0.49
N HIS A 81 1.58 -12.88 -0.74
CA HIS A 81 0.91 -13.70 -1.76
C HIS A 81 0.61 -15.12 -1.26
N ARG A 82 1.61 -15.78 -0.65
CA ARG A 82 1.44 -17.13 -0.09
C ARG A 82 0.55 -17.10 1.14
N PHE A 83 0.71 -16.10 2.00
CA PHE A 83 -0.09 -15.95 3.21
C PHE A 83 -1.59 -15.80 2.93
N MET A 84 -1.97 -15.04 1.90
CA MET A 84 -3.37 -14.81 1.53
C MET A 84 -3.90 -15.67 0.38
N ASN A 85 -3.10 -16.62 -0.12
CA ASN A 85 -3.41 -17.46 -1.27
C ASN A 85 -3.83 -16.64 -2.52
N TRP A 86 -3.11 -15.56 -2.82
CA TRP A 86 -3.34 -14.72 -4.00
C TRP A 86 -2.15 -14.80 -4.96
N PRO A 87 -2.32 -15.39 -6.16
CA PRO A 87 -1.20 -15.63 -7.08
C PRO A 87 -0.90 -14.45 -8.02
N LYS A 88 -1.77 -13.42 -8.07
CA LYS A 88 -1.64 -12.26 -8.97
C LYS A 88 -0.96 -11.06 -8.27
N PRO A 89 -0.72 -9.93 -8.96
CA PRO A 89 -0.09 -8.77 -8.36
C PRO A 89 -0.78 -8.20 -7.11
N ILE A 90 0.03 -7.63 -6.22
CA ILE A 90 -0.39 -6.87 -5.03
C ILE A 90 0.31 -5.51 -5.02
N LEU A 91 -0.46 -4.45 -4.84
CA LEU A 91 0.04 -3.14 -4.44
C LEU A 91 -0.06 -3.02 -2.92
N THR A 92 0.97 -2.56 -2.24
CA THR A 92 0.87 -2.16 -0.82
C THR A 92 0.87 -0.65 -0.69
N ASP A 93 -0.02 -0.12 0.14
CA ASP A 93 0.07 1.28 0.54
C ASP A 93 1.25 1.49 1.52
N SER A 94 1.60 2.74 1.79
CA SER A 94 2.74 3.06 2.67
C SER A 94 2.42 2.94 4.17
N GLY A 95 1.12 2.86 4.50
CA GLY A 95 0.59 2.93 5.86
C GLY A 95 0.45 4.37 6.40
N GLY A 96 1.00 5.38 5.73
CA GLY A 96 0.98 6.78 6.17
C GLY A 96 -0.44 7.29 6.42
N PHE A 97 -1.34 7.15 5.44
CA PHE A 97 -2.71 7.63 5.54
C PHE A 97 -3.48 7.12 6.77
N GLN A 98 -3.34 5.85 7.16
CA GLN A 98 -4.06 5.31 8.32
C GLN A 98 -3.45 5.72 9.65
N VAL A 99 -2.13 5.83 9.71
CA VAL A 99 -1.49 6.43 10.88
C VAL A 99 -1.98 7.89 11.02
N MET A 100 -2.18 8.57 9.89
CA MET A 100 -2.69 9.94 9.89
C MET A 100 -4.16 10.04 10.31
N SER A 101 -5.02 9.10 9.95
CA SER A 101 -6.45 9.14 10.32
C SER A 101 -6.72 8.89 11.80
N LEU A 102 -5.73 8.41 12.57
CA LEU A 102 -5.79 8.15 14.01
C LEU A 102 -5.34 9.36 14.85
N ALA A 103 -5.83 10.55 14.50
CA ALA A 103 -5.30 11.86 14.91
C ALA A 103 -4.92 12.04 16.40
N GLU A 104 -5.65 11.43 17.34
CA GLU A 104 -5.37 11.57 18.78
C GLU A 104 -4.15 10.79 19.26
N LEU A 105 -3.67 9.81 18.48
CA LEU A 105 -2.64 8.86 18.90
C LEU A 105 -1.30 9.03 18.19
N ARG A 106 -1.10 10.12 17.42
CA ARG A 106 0.10 10.32 16.58
C ARG A 106 0.95 11.53 16.98
N ARG A 107 2.26 11.45 16.73
CA ARG A 107 3.22 12.56 16.75
C ARG A 107 4.01 12.52 15.44
N LEU A 108 3.86 13.57 14.63
CA LEU A 108 4.56 13.78 13.36
C LEU A 108 5.89 14.51 13.59
N SER A 109 6.92 14.11 12.87
CA SER A 109 8.25 14.74 12.83
C SER A 109 8.88 14.54 11.45
N GLU A 110 10.01 15.19 11.18
CA GLU A 110 10.78 15.00 9.94
C GLU A 110 11.21 13.54 9.73
N GLU A 111 11.51 12.82 10.80
CA GLU A 111 11.98 11.43 10.78
C GLU A 111 10.84 10.42 10.52
N GLY A 112 9.58 10.85 10.57
CA GLY A 112 8.42 9.98 10.42
C GLY A 112 7.35 10.22 11.48
N VAL A 113 6.53 9.19 11.72
CA VAL A 113 5.36 9.25 12.58
C VAL A 113 5.44 8.23 13.70
N THR A 114 5.34 8.71 14.93
CA THR A 114 5.15 7.85 16.10
C THR A 114 3.68 7.76 16.43
N PHE A 115 3.14 6.56 16.63
CA PHE A 115 1.74 6.37 16.99
C PHE A 115 1.54 5.22 17.98
N ARG A 116 0.35 5.13 18.58
CA ARG A 116 -0.07 3.97 19.38
C ARG A 116 -0.97 3.04 18.57
N SER A 117 -0.64 1.76 18.59
CA SER A 117 -1.42 0.68 17.98
C SER A 117 -2.83 0.64 18.57
N HIS A 118 -3.84 0.59 17.71
CA HIS A 118 -5.24 0.38 18.09
C HIS A 118 -5.54 -1.07 18.52
N VAL A 119 -4.59 -1.98 18.34
CA VAL A 119 -4.75 -3.41 18.68
C VAL A 119 -4.41 -3.68 20.14
N ASP A 120 -3.33 -3.07 20.64
CA ASP A 120 -2.74 -3.39 21.95
C ASP A 120 -2.17 -2.17 22.68
N GLY A 121 -2.23 -0.97 22.09
CA GLY A 121 -1.70 0.26 22.69
C GLY A 121 -0.18 0.42 22.61
N ALA A 122 0.54 -0.53 21.99
CA ALA A 122 1.99 -0.45 21.83
C ALA A 122 2.39 0.78 21.01
N ARG A 123 3.53 1.39 21.35
CA ARG A 123 4.07 2.53 20.59
C ARG A 123 4.90 2.02 19.41
N HIS A 124 4.61 2.52 18.23
CA HIS A 124 5.33 2.24 16.99
C HIS A 124 5.84 3.53 16.36
N HIS A 125 6.91 3.42 15.58
CA HIS A 125 7.45 4.49 14.78
C HIS A 125 7.54 4.02 13.32
N LEU A 126 6.95 4.80 12.41
CA LEU A 126 6.94 4.53 10.98
C LEU A 126 7.62 5.69 10.25
N SER A 127 8.72 5.38 9.54
CA SER A 127 9.52 6.30 8.74
C SER A 127 9.45 5.87 7.26
N PRO A 128 9.96 6.67 6.31
CA PRO A 128 10.11 6.24 4.92
C PRO A 128 10.86 4.89 4.79
N GLU A 129 11.97 4.74 5.50
CA GLU A 129 12.81 3.54 5.46
C GLU A 129 12.09 2.33 6.04
N SER A 130 11.43 2.47 7.19
CA SER A 130 10.71 1.35 7.78
C SER A 130 9.46 0.98 7.01
N SER A 131 8.78 1.94 6.36
CA SER A 131 7.70 1.67 5.42
C SER A 131 8.18 0.86 4.21
N MET A 132 9.32 1.23 3.61
CA MET A 132 9.92 0.48 2.50
C MET A 132 10.33 -0.93 2.92
N GLU A 133 10.94 -1.07 4.10
CA GLU A 133 11.35 -2.37 4.64
C GLU A 133 10.14 -3.29 4.90
N ILE A 134 9.07 -2.75 5.48
CA ILE A 134 7.83 -3.51 5.70
C ILE A 134 7.24 -3.97 4.36
N GLN A 135 7.11 -3.09 3.37
CA GLN A 135 6.57 -3.44 2.07
C GLN A 135 7.44 -4.50 1.35
N ARG A 136 8.77 -4.40 1.49
CA ARG A 136 9.72 -5.42 1.02
C ARG A 136 9.52 -6.77 1.71
N LEU A 137 9.30 -6.80 3.03
CA LEU A 137 9.02 -8.02 3.80
C LEU A 137 7.67 -8.64 3.42
N LEU A 138 6.65 -7.82 3.15
CA LEU A 138 5.37 -8.28 2.62
C LEU A 138 5.53 -8.86 1.21
N GLY A 139 6.46 -8.33 0.41
CA GLY A 139 6.80 -8.85 -0.91
C GLY A 139 5.81 -8.44 -1.99
N SER A 140 5.26 -7.22 -1.90
CA SER A 140 4.36 -6.64 -2.90
C SER A 140 5.06 -6.34 -4.22
N ASP A 141 4.26 -6.25 -5.29
CA ASP A 141 4.74 -6.02 -6.65
C ASP A 141 4.82 -4.52 -6.98
N ILE A 142 3.97 -3.72 -6.35
CA ILE A 142 3.96 -2.26 -6.43
C ILE A 142 4.00 -1.71 -5.00
N VAL A 143 5.00 -0.87 -4.72
CA VAL A 143 5.20 -0.23 -3.42
C VAL A 143 4.86 1.25 -3.52
N MET A 144 4.23 1.78 -2.48
CA MET A 144 3.89 3.20 -2.39
C MET A 144 4.89 3.91 -1.49
N ALA A 145 5.43 5.04 -1.96
CA ALA A 145 6.27 5.91 -1.15
C ALA A 145 5.53 6.36 0.11
N PHE A 146 6.28 6.58 1.20
CA PHE A 146 5.73 7.09 2.44
C PHE A 146 5.47 8.60 2.31
N ASP A 147 4.29 9.04 2.73
CA ASP A 147 3.81 10.39 2.53
C ASP A 147 3.02 10.90 3.74
N GLU A 148 2.84 12.22 3.79
CA GLU A 148 1.95 12.87 4.73
C GLU A 148 0.68 13.37 4.01
N CYS A 149 -0.47 12.97 4.56
CA CYS A 149 -1.78 13.38 4.09
C CYS A 149 -2.44 14.28 5.16
N PRO A 150 -2.50 15.60 4.92
CA PRO A 150 -3.11 16.53 5.87
C PRO A 150 -4.63 16.45 5.76
N ALA A 151 -5.32 16.49 6.91
CA ALA A 151 -6.79 16.49 6.93
C ALA A 151 -7.34 17.78 6.31
N LEU A 152 -8.37 17.65 5.47
CA LEU A 152 -9.06 18.79 4.87
C LEU A 152 -10.35 19.12 5.61
N PRO A 153 -10.73 20.41 5.70
CA PRO A 153 -10.05 21.58 5.12
C PRO A 153 -8.77 21.97 5.91
N ALA A 154 -7.76 22.47 5.21
CA ALA A 154 -6.52 22.98 5.79
C ALA A 154 -6.09 24.29 5.11
N SER A 155 -5.27 25.10 5.79
CA SER A 155 -4.72 26.31 5.20
C SER A 155 -3.75 25.97 4.07
N ARG A 156 -3.54 26.93 3.15
CA ARG A 156 -2.56 26.80 2.07
C ARG A 156 -1.15 26.51 2.62
N ASP A 157 -0.78 27.15 3.73
CA ASP A 157 0.53 26.98 4.34
C ASP A 157 0.70 25.57 4.93
N THR A 158 -0.33 25.03 5.58
CA THR A 158 -0.33 23.63 6.06
C THR A 158 -0.19 22.64 4.90
N ILE A 159 -0.94 22.85 3.81
CA ILE A 159 -0.86 21.99 2.61
C ILE A 159 0.53 22.08 1.97
N ALA A 160 1.12 23.27 1.88
CA ALA A 160 2.45 23.47 1.30
C ALA A 160 3.55 22.81 2.15
N ALA A 161 3.48 22.94 3.48
CA ALA A 161 4.41 22.30 4.39
C ALA A 161 4.32 20.76 4.32
N SER A 162 3.09 20.24 4.28
CA SER A 162 2.80 18.82 4.12
C SER A 162 3.35 18.24 2.82
N MET A 163 3.07 18.92 1.70
CA MET A 163 3.61 18.52 0.40
C MET A 163 5.14 18.52 0.40
N ALA A 164 5.77 19.56 0.96
CA ALA A 164 7.23 19.63 1.02
C ALA A 164 7.83 18.49 1.88
N LEU A 165 7.15 18.07 2.96
CA LEU A 165 7.56 16.92 3.76
C LEU A 165 7.45 15.62 2.97
N SER A 166 6.31 15.37 2.32
CA SER A 166 6.10 14.20 1.45
C SER A 166 7.14 14.12 0.33
N MET A 167 7.58 15.26 -0.24
CA MET A 167 8.64 15.29 -1.25
C MET A 167 10.04 14.99 -0.72
N ARG A 168 10.29 15.18 0.58
CA ARG A 168 11.56 14.77 1.21
C ARG A 168 11.56 13.29 1.60
N TRP A 169 10.37 12.72 1.85
CA TRP A 169 10.19 11.31 2.16
C TRP A 169 10.14 10.38 0.93
N ALA A 170 9.78 10.91 -0.24
CA ALA A 170 9.69 10.18 -1.50
C ALA A 170 11.06 9.95 -2.17
#